data_AF-A0AAU5XJ10-F1
#
_entry.id   AF-A0AAU5XJ10-F1
#
_cell.length_a   1.000
_cell.length_b   1.000
_cell.length_c   1.000
_cell.angle_alpha   90.00
_cell.angle_beta   90.00
_cell.angle_gamma   90.00
#
_symmetry.space_group_name_H-M   'P 1'
#
loop_
_entity.id
_entity.type
_entity.pdbx_description
1 polymer ?
#
loop_
_entity_poly.entity_id
_entity_poly.type
_entity_poly.pdbx_seq_one_letter_code
_entity_poly.pdbx_strand_id
1 'polypeptide(L)'
;MRRWQWAVAVASAMGVTACSPSGAGGEPVRATPPSVAPSPSVRTVAPGHACLIRHGTEGGRDHGLVSVGSHPSGVVAVWFPGMNQRPCRAALTRGNAEVARRLAKDIRAAPKWPSGAFNCPSDDRRGARLYFQRSGSALADLVDLRLSGCRGIDAPGRSPRWMTERLFRDLSSIEPAPWRPR
;
A
#
# COMPACT_ATOMS: atom_id res chain seq x y z
N MET A 1 -48.08 -49.60 35.64
CA MET A 1 -47.30 -48.51 36.31
C MET A 1 -45.83 -48.80 36.00
N ARG A 2 -44.96 -47.99 35.38
CA ARG A 2 -44.85 -46.55 35.10
C ARG A 2 -44.14 -46.40 33.74
N ARG A 3 -44.56 -45.44 32.91
CA ARG A 3 -43.89 -45.02 31.67
C ARG A 3 -42.79 -44.00 32.02
N TRP A 4 -41.61 -44.14 31.43
CA TRP A 4 -40.56 -43.11 31.46
C TRP A 4 -40.62 -42.32 30.15
N GLN A 5 -40.99 -41.04 30.24
CA GLN A 5 -40.92 -40.09 29.14
C GLN A 5 -39.59 -39.33 29.24
N TRP A 6 -38.81 -39.34 28.16
CA TRP A 6 -37.66 -38.43 28.00
C TRP A 6 -38.13 -37.20 27.23
N ALA A 7 -38.00 -36.02 27.85
CA ALA A 7 -38.22 -34.74 27.21
C ALA A 7 -36.94 -34.34 26.45
N VAL A 8 -37.07 -34.06 25.15
CA VAL A 8 -36.02 -33.44 24.33
C VAL A 8 -36.21 -31.92 24.43
N ALA A 9 -35.28 -31.24 25.10
CA ALA A 9 -35.22 -29.79 25.12
C ALA A 9 -34.50 -29.31 23.84
N VAL A 10 -35.24 -28.64 22.96
CA VAL A 10 -34.68 -27.95 21.79
C VAL A 10 -34.18 -26.58 22.25
N ALA A 11 -32.86 -26.42 22.34
CA ALA A 11 -32.24 -25.12 22.57
C ALA A 11 -32.17 -24.35 21.25
N SER A 12 -32.99 -23.30 21.13
CA SER A 12 -32.94 -22.34 20.04
C SER A 12 -31.61 -21.58 20.07
N ALA A 13 -30.70 -21.92 19.15
CA ALA A 13 -29.52 -21.11 18.89
C ALA A 13 -29.96 -19.83 18.20
N MET A 14 -30.04 -18.73 18.95
CA MET A 14 -30.11 -17.39 18.39
C MET A 14 -28.80 -17.12 17.64
N GLY A 15 -28.85 -17.28 16.32
CA GLY A 15 -27.79 -16.87 15.42
C GLY A 15 -27.62 -15.36 15.51
N VAL A 16 -26.63 -14.93 16.28
CA VAL A 16 -26.16 -13.54 16.22
C VAL A 16 -25.40 -13.43 14.91
N THR A 17 -26.08 -12.95 13.88
CA THR A 17 -25.44 -12.55 12.62
C THR A 17 -24.46 -11.45 12.97
N ALA A 18 -23.19 -11.81 13.11
CA ALA A 18 -22.12 -10.86 13.29
C ALA A 18 -22.08 -9.97 12.05
N CYS A 19 -22.62 -8.75 12.17
CA CYS A 19 -22.35 -7.67 11.24
C CYS A 19 -20.83 -7.52 11.16
N SER A 20 -20.23 -8.08 10.11
CA SER A 20 -18.86 -7.73 9.75
C SER A 20 -18.87 -6.23 9.49
N PRO A 21 -18.10 -5.41 10.23
CA PRO A 21 -18.00 -4.00 9.92
C PRO A 21 -17.34 -3.93 8.54
N SER A 22 -18.14 -3.59 7.53
CA SER A 22 -17.70 -3.15 6.22
C SER A 22 -16.88 -1.88 6.42
N GLY A 23 -15.63 -2.05 6.83
CA GLY A 23 -14.67 -0.98 6.94
C GLY A 23 -14.59 -0.28 5.58
N ALA A 24 -14.67 1.05 5.59
CA ALA A 24 -14.69 1.92 4.43
C ALA A 24 -13.37 1.90 3.60
N GLY A 25 -12.93 0.71 3.18
CA GLY A 25 -11.82 0.49 2.26
C GLY A 25 -12.36 0.19 0.86
N GLY A 26 -11.90 0.92 -0.14
CA GLY A 26 -12.18 0.57 -1.54
C GLY A 26 -11.52 -0.77 -1.90
N GLU A 27 -11.99 -1.41 -2.97
CA GLU A 27 -11.32 -2.59 -3.53
C GLU A 27 -9.85 -2.26 -3.87
N PRO A 28 -8.87 -3.13 -3.58
CA PRO A 28 -7.49 -2.87 -3.98
C PRO A 28 -7.36 -2.68 -5.49
N VAL A 29 -6.56 -1.70 -5.91
CA VAL A 29 -6.18 -1.54 -7.32
C VAL A 29 -5.23 -2.66 -7.68
N ARG A 30 -5.33 -3.24 -8.88
CA ARG A 30 -4.51 -4.40 -9.28
C ARG A 30 -3.61 -4.08 -10.47
N ALA A 31 -2.39 -4.59 -10.43
CA ALA A 31 -1.43 -4.50 -11.54
C ALA A 31 -0.45 -5.69 -11.53
N THR A 32 0.18 -5.93 -12.68
CA THR A 32 1.25 -6.94 -12.78
C THR A 32 2.53 -6.40 -12.14
N PRO A 33 3.13 -7.12 -11.17
CA PRO A 33 4.43 -6.74 -10.62
C PRO A 33 5.52 -6.90 -11.68
N PRO A 34 6.46 -5.93 -11.81
CA PRO A 34 7.57 -6.09 -12.71
C PRO A 34 8.54 -7.16 -12.19
N SER A 35 9.20 -7.86 -13.12
CA SER A 35 10.28 -8.81 -12.81
C SER A 35 11.62 -8.10 -12.59
N VAL A 36 11.82 -6.95 -13.22
CA VAL A 36 13.03 -6.11 -13.17
C VAL A 36 12.68 -4.66 -12.84
N ALA A 37 13.62 -3.91 -12.26
CA ALA A 37 13.40 -2.49 -12.00
C ALA A 37 13.16 -1.74 -13.34
N PRO A 38 12.09 -0.93 -13.45
CA PRO A 38 11.85 -0.17 -14.67
C PRO A 38 12.94 0.89 -14.86
N SER A 39 13.27 1.19 -16.12
CA SER A 39 14.16 2.31 -16.40
C SER A 39 13.46 3.61 -16.02
N PRO A 40 14.05 4.46 -15.16
CA PRO A 40 13.48 5.77 -14.90
C PRO A 40 13.58 6.64 -16.16
N SER A 41 12.58 7.47 -16.43
CA SER A 41 12.69 8.46 -17.49
C SER A 41 13.45 9.67 -16.95
N VAL A 42 14.58 10.02 -17.57
CA VAL A 42 15.28 11.26 -17.22
C VAL A 42 14.65 12.40 -18.03
N ARG A 43 14.16 13.44 -17.37
CA ARG A 43 13.89 14.71 -18.04
C ARG A 43 14.92 15.75 -17.63
N THR A 44 15.47 16.44 -18.62
CA THR A 44 16.28 17.65 -18.40
C THR A 44 15.33 18.77 -17.96
N VAL A 45 15.61 19.38 -16.81
CA VAL A 45 14.83 20.51 -16.26
C VAL A 45 15.87 21.54 -15.84
N ALA A 46 15.97 22.67 -16.53
CA ALA A 46 17.05 23.64 -16.26
C ALA A 46 17.03 24.11 -14.78
N PRO A 47 18.17 24.10 -14.05
CA PRO A 47 19.55 23.83 -14.49
C PRO A 47 20.06 22.38 -14.32
N GLY A 48 19.20 21.36 -14.16
CA GLY A 48 19.58 19.96 -13.88
C GLY A 48 18.79 18.86 -14.61
N HIS A 49 18.76 17.67 -14.00
CA HIS A 49 18.04 16.49 -14.49
C HIS A 49 17.10 15.98 -13.40
N ALA A 50 15.83 15.76 -13.73
CA ALA A 50 14.88 15.10 -12.87
C ALA A 50 14.69 13.64 -13.30
N CYS A 51 14.81 12.74 -12.31
CA CYS A 51 14.29 11.39 -12.43
C CYS A 51 12.77 11.47 -12.42
N LEU A 52 12.16 11.31 -13.58
CA LEU A 52 10.73 11.14 -13.68
C LEU A 52 10.41 9.66 -13.68
N ILE A 53 9.39 9.32 -12.90
CA ILE A 53 8.65 8.10 -13.10
C ILE A 53 7.22 8.49 -13.38
N ARG A 54 6.63 7.85 -14.39
CA ARG A 54 5.18 7.91 -14.59
C ARG A 54 4.50 7.26 -13.40
N HIS A 55 4.16 8.07 -12.40
CA HIS A 55 3.16 7.68 -11.42
C HIS A 55 1.82 7.53 -12.13
N GLY A 56 1.01 6.57 -11.67
CA GLY A 56 -0.31 6.31 -12.26
C GLY A 56 -1.13 7.59 -12.30
N THR A 57 -1.81 7.78 -13.42
CA THR A 57 -2.53 8.98 -13.83
C THR A 57 -3.58 9.46 -12.82
N GLU A 58 -3.71 10.78 -12.78
CA GLU A 58 -4.83 11.56 -12.26
C GLU A 58 -6.16 10.92 -12.66
N GLY A 59 -6.92 10.44 -11.68
CA GLY A 59 -8.23 9.87 -11.91
C GLY A 59 -8.94 9.60 -10.60
N GLY A 60 -10.01 10.38 -10.35
CA GLY A 60 -11.11 10.14 -9.41
C GLY A 60 -10.78 9.80 -7.95
N ARG A 61 -11.23 10.62 -7.01
CA ARG A 61 -11.17 10.33 -5.55
C ARG A 61 -12.35 9.48 -5.07
N ASP A 62 -13.11 8.90 -6.00
CA ASP A 62 -14.54 8.59 -5.79
C ASP A 62 -14.81 7.12 -5.43
N HIS A 63 -13.81 6.24 -5.52
CA HIS A 63 -14.00 4.80 -5.28
C HIS A 63 -13.46 4.33 -3.92
N GLY A 64 -13.47 5.19 -2.90
CA GLY A 64 -13.04 4.83 -1.55
C GLY A 64 -11.53 4.93 -1.33
N LEU A 65 -11.08 4.58 -0.12
CA LEU A 65 -9.69 4.75 0.31
C LEU A 65 -8.76 3.71 -0.33
N VAL A 66 -7.49 4.08 -0.52
CA VAL A 66 -6.42 3.13 -0.86
C VAL A 66 -6.46 1.94 0.13
N SER A 67 -6.33 0.73 -0.39
CA SER A 67 -6.42 -0.50 0.40
C SER A 67 -5.60 -1.63 -0.22
N VAL A 68 -5.33 -2.65 0.58
CA VAL A 68 -4.58 -3.87 0.22
C VAL A 68 -5.27 -5.06 0.87
N GLY A 69 -5.28 -6.22 0.21
CA GLY A 69 -5.79 -7.47 0.76
C GLY A 69 -5.18 -7.85 2.11
N SER A 70 -5.94 -8.58 2.94
CA SER A 70 -5.56 -8.90 4.32
C SER A 70 -4.39 -9.88 4.45
N HIS A 71 -4.19 -10.74 3.46
CA HIS A 71 -3.23 -11.85 3.52
C HIS A 71 -2.33 -11.92 2.27
N PRO A 72 -1.49 -10.90 2.00
CA PRO A 72 -0.54 -10.98 0.91
C PRO A 72 0.51 -12.07 1.15
N SER A 73 0.92 -12.76 0.09
CA SER A 73 1.95 -13.81 0.12
C SER A 73 3.37 -13.26 -0.02
N GLY A 74 3.51 -12.01 -0.42
CA GLY A 74 4.79 -11.32 -0.59
C GLY A 74 4.57 -9.89 -1.08
N VAL A 75 5.64 -9.13 -1.20
CA VAL A 75 5.60 -7.77 -1.74
C VAL A 75 6.77 -7.53 -2.67
N VAL A 76 6.52 -6.94 -3.83
CA VAL A 76 7.56 -6.39 -4.70
C VAL A 76 7.54 -4.88 -4.53
N ALA A 77 8.69 -4.29 -4.23
CA ALA A 77 8.84 -2.85 -4.09
C ALA A 77 9.74 -2.33 -5.21
N VAL A 78 9.23 -1.36 -5.96
CA VAL A 78 10.01 -0.58 -6.92
C VAL A 78 10.30 0.77 -6.30
N TRP A 79 11.58 1.06 -6.09
CA TRP A 79 12.07 2.27 -5.46
C TRP A 79 12.47 3.28 -6.50
N PHE A 80 12.03 4.52 -6.27
CA PHE A 80 12.25 5.62 -7.17
C PHE A 80 13.17 6.65 -6.52
N PRO A 81 14.28 7.02 -7.17
CA PRO A 81 15.17 8.04 -6.65
C PRO A 81 14.49 9.41 -6.66
N GLY A 82 14.84 10.26 -5.70
CA GLY A 82 14.41 11.66 -5.70
C GLY A 82 15.02 12.46 -6.84
N MET A 83 14.56 13.69 -7.01
CA MET A 83 15.11 14.68 -7.92
C MET A 83 16.60 14.88 -7.63
N ASN A 84 17.40 15.02 -8.69
CA ASN A 84 18.85 15.24 -8.63
C ASN A 84 19.70 14.07 -8.06
N GLN A 85 19.11 12.96 -7.62
CA GLN A 85 19.87 11.76 -7.21
C GLN A 85 20.67 11.19 -8.40
N ARG A 86 21.95 10.87 -8.15
CA ARG A 86 22.86 10.27 -9.13
C ARG A 86 23.46 8.98 -8.56
N PRO A 87 23.36 7.83 -9.26
CA PRO A 87 22.75 7.65 -10.59
C PRO A 87 21.22 7.65 -10.55
N CYS A 88 20.59 8.14 -11.62
CA CYS A 88 19.13 8.06 -11.78
C CYS A 88 18.72 6.61 -12.12
N ARG A 89 18.50 5.78 -11.10
CA ARG A 89 18.14 4.37 -11.26
C ARG A 89 17.03 3.99 -10.30
N ALA A 90 16.01 3.31 -10.82
CA ALA A 90 15.07 2.62 -9.95
C ALA A 90 15.72 1.35 -9.41
N ALA A 91 15.29 0.93 -8.22
CA ALA A 91 15.71 -0.35 -7.65
C ALA A 91 14.48 -1.23 -7.41
N LEU A 92 14.66 -2.54 -7.48
CA LEU A 92 13.61 -3.50 -7.16
C LEU A 92 14.06 -4.34 -5.97
N THR A 93 13.21 -4.43 -4.96
CA THR A 93 13.41 -5.33 -3.83
C THR A 93 12.17 -6.18 -3.62
N ARG A 94 12.32 -7.27 -2.87
CA ARG A 94 11.24 -8.21 -2.55
C ARG A 94 11.19 -8.40 -1.05
N GLY A 95 9.98 -8.37 -0.50
CA GLY A 95 9.68 -8.75 0.88
C GLY A 95 8.91 -10.06 0.91
N ASN A 96 9.12 -10.83 1.97
CA ASN A 96 8.38 -12.06 2.22
C ASN A 96 6.95 -11.77 2.72
N ALA A 97 6.17 -12.83 2.97
CA ALA A 97 4.79 -12.72 3.47
C ALA A 97 4.67 -11.95 4.80
N GLU A 98 5.66 -12.07 5.68
CA GLU A 98 5.66 -11.38 6.97
C GLU A 98 5.75 -9.86 6.80
N VAL A 99 6.72 -9.40 6.00
CA VAL A 99 6.87 -7.98 5.65
C VAL A 99 5.61 -7.48 4.94
N ALA A 100 5.11 -8.24 3.96
CA ALA A 100 3.93 -7.86 3.20
C ALA A 100 2.69 -7.69 4.09
N ARG A 101 2.46 -8.60 5.05
CA ARG A 101 1.33 -8.51 5.99
C ARG A 101 1.45 -7.30 6.92
N ARG A 102 2.65 -6.99 7.41
CA ARG A 102 2.91 -5.79 8.24
C ARG A 102 2.57 -4.51 7.47
N LEU A 103 3.17 -4.33 6.28
CA LEU A 103 2.92 -3.17 5.43
C LEU A 103 1.44 -3.04 5.04
N ALA A 104 0.79 -4.15 4.67
CA ALA A 104 -0.64 -4.15 4.31
C ALA A 104 -1.55 -3.75 5.49
N LYS A 105 -1.23 -4.22 6.70
CA LYS A 105 -1.94 -3.82 7.92
C LYS A 105 -1.79 -2.32 8.16
N ASP A 106 -0.57 -1.80 8.05
CA ASP A 106 -0.28 -0.39 8.29
C ASP A 106 -0.92 0.53 7.25
N ILE A 107 -0.96 0.13 5.97
CA ILE A 107 -1.68 0.86 4.91
C ILE A 107 -3.18 0.91 5.18
N ARG A 108 -3.81 -0.19 5.60
CA ARG A 108 -5.24 -0.19 5.93
C ARG A 108 -5.56 0.65 7.16
N ALA A 109 -4.66 0.66 8.14
CA ALA A 109 -4.80 1.43 9.37
C ALA A 109 -4.42 2.91 9.22
N ALA A 110 -3.73 3.29 8.14
CA ALA A 110 -3.31 4.65 7.91
C ALA A 110 -4.51 5.60 7.81
N PRO A 111 -4.46 6.78 8.45
CA PRO A 111 -5.58 7.70 8.44
C PRO A 111 -5.81 8.28 7.05
N LYS A 112 -7.05 8.70 6.78
CA LYS A 112 -7.38 9.42 5.55
C LYS A 112 -6.52 10.69 5.48
N TRP A 113 -6.14 11.08 4.26
CA TRP A 113 -5.48 12.36 4.04
C TRP A 113 -6.31 13.52 4.61
N PRO A 114 -5.73 14.44 5.41
CA PRO A 114 -6.47 15.54 6.01
C PRO A 114 -7.03 16.49 4.94
N SER A 115 -8.23 17.01 5.16
CA SER A 115 -8.79 18.08 4.32
C SER A 115 -8.22 19.43 4.72
N GLY A 116 -8.11 20.35 3.75
CA GLY A 116 -7.66 21.73 3.98
C GLY A 116 -6.22 21.99 3.56
N ALA A 117 -5.73 23.19 3.89
CA ALA A 117 -4.36 23.59 3.63
C ALA A 117 -3.42 23.08 4.72
N PHE A 118 -2.23 22.60 4.34
CA PHE A 118 -1.18 22.17 5.25
C PHE A 118 0.17 22.41 4.59
N ASN A 119 1.20 22.64 5.41
CA ASN A 119 2.55 22.91 4.95
C ASN A 119 3.33 21.58 4.83
N CYS A 120 3.78 21.26 3.63
CA CYS A 120 4.67 20.13 3.41
C CYS A 120 6.13 20.55 3.50
N PRO A 121 7.02 19.69 4.04
CA PRO A 121 8.45 19.81 3.79
C PRO A 121 8.76 19.82 2.28
N SER A 122 10.01 20.15 1.94
CA SER A 122 10.49 20.05 0.56
C SER A 122 10.28 18.62 0.02
N ASP A 123 9.77 18.53 -1.21
CA ASP A 123 9.44 17.29 -1.87
C ASP A 123 10.44 17.01 -3.00
N ASP A 124 11.42 16.14 -2.73
CA ASP A 124 12.34 15.64 -3.74
C ASP A 124 11.71 14.56 -4.64
N ARG A 125 10.40 14.29 -4.51
CA ARG A 125 9.65 13.28 -5.27
C ARG A 125 10.18 11.84 -5.13
N ARG A 126 10.95 11.53 -4.09
CA ARG A 126 11.34 10.15 -3.79
C ARG A 126 10.11 9.32 -3.44
N GLY A 127 10.04 8.09 -3.95
CA GLY A 127 8.87 7.25 -3.79
C GLY A 127 9.16 5.76 -3.85
N ALA A 128 8.13 4.96 -3.55
CA ALA A 128 8.14 3.53 -3.79
C ALA A 128 6.79 3.07 -4.32
N ARG A 129 6.78 2.15 -5.28
CA ARG A 129 5.57 1.45 -5.72
C ARG A 129 5.59 0.03 -5.20
N LEU A 130 4.54 -0.34 -4.49
CA LEU A 130 4.37 -1.65 -3.87
C LEU A 130 3.36 -2.48 -4.64
N TYR A 131 3.71 -3.75 -4.85
CA TYR A 131 2.87 -4.77 -5.43
C TYR A 131 2.73 -5.92 -4.43
N PHE A 132 1.58 -6.01 -3.77
CA PHE A 132 1.28 -7.04 -2.79
C PHE A 132 0.75 -8.28 -3.48
N GLN A 133 1.54 -9.35 -3.46
CA GLN A 133 1.24 -10.59 -4.16
C GLN A 133 0.07 -11.31 -3.47
N ARG A 134 -0.80 -11.91 -4.29
CA ARG A 134 -1.92 -12.74 -3.84
C ARG A 134 -1.65 -14.19 -4.21
N SER A 135 -2.03 -15.11 -3.33
CA SER A 135 -1.96 -16.55 -3.63
C SER A 135 -2.80 -16.89 -4.86
N GLY A 136 -2.19 -17.60 -5.82
CA GLY A 136 -2.87 -18.07 -7.03
C GLY A 136 -3.20 -16.98 -8.06
N SER A 137 -2.62 -15.78 -7.98
CA SER A 137 -2.86 -14.70 -8.96
C SER A 137 -1.56 -14.13 -9.52
N ALA A 138 -1.54 -13.87 -10.82
CA ALA A 138 -0.49 -13.08 -11.47
C ALA A 138 -0.59 -11.57 -11.17
N LEU A 139 -1.76 -11.12 -10.71
CA LEU A 139 -2.00 -9.73 -10.33
C LEU A 139 -1.71 -9.50 -8.85
N ALA A 140 -1.15 -8.34 -8.56
CA ALA A 140 -0.85 -7.88 -7.21
C ALA A 140 -1.66 -6.62 -6.88
N ASP A 141 -1.98 -6.42 -5.60
CA ASP A 141 -2.57 -5.17 -5.15
C ASP A 141 -1.51 -4.06 -5.21
N LEU A 142 -1.84 -2.94 -5.85
CA LEU A 142 -0.95 -1.85 -6.20
C LEU A 142 -1.15 -0.67 -5.26
N VAL A 143 -0.04 -0.17 -4.71
CA VAL A 143 0.02 1.05 -3.91
C VAL A 143 1.24 1.87 -4.28
N ASP A 144 1.07 3.18 -4.44
CA ASP A 144 2.15 4.15 -4.59
C ASP A 144 2.41 4.87 -3.25
N LEU A 145 3.69 5.00 -2.89
CA LEU A 145 4.15 5.69 -1.68
C LEU A 145 4.97 6.91 -2.07
N ARG A 146 4.62 8.07 -1.49
CA ARG A 146 5.47 9.27 -1.47
C ARG A 146 6.31 9.25 -0.19
N LEU A 147 7.63 9.27 -0.32
CA LEU A 147 8.57 9.16 0.80
C LEU A 147 9.16 10.51 1.24
N SER A 148 8.93 11.55 0.45
CA SER A 148 9.32 12.94 0.65
C SER A 148 8.10 13.86 0.78
N GLY A 149 8.33 15.13 1.11
CA GLY A 149 7.27 16.10 1.35
C GLY A 149 6.36 15.66 2.50
N CYS A 150 5.04 15.79 2.31
CA CYS A 150 4.07 15.37 3.32
C CYS A 150 3.95 13.84 3.53
N ARG A 151 4.62 13.03 2.71
CA ARG A 151 4.53 11.55 2.68
C ARG A 151 3.11 11.00 2.54
N GLY A 152 2.89 10.08 1.61
CA GLY A 152 1.53 9.65 1.30
C GLY A 152 1.43 8.27 0.73
N ILE A 153 0.19 7.76 0.77
CA ILE A 153 -0.20 6.48 0.24
C ILE A 153 -1.30 6.75 -0.79
N ASP A 154 -1.01 6.41 -2.03
CA ASP A 154 -1.81 6.72 -3.21
C ASP A 154 -2.09 5.42 -4.00
N ALA A 155 -3.17 5.39 -4.78
CA ALA A 155 -3.42 4.37 -5.79
C ALA A 155 -4.39 4.93 -6.85
N PRO A 156 -4.33 4.48 -8.11
CA PRO A 156 -5.23 4.95 -9.16
C PRO A 156 -6.71 4.84 -8.79
N GLY A 157 -7.49 5.91 -8.93
CA GLY A 157 -8.94 5.87 -8.64
C GLY A 157 -9.30 5.84 -7.16
N ARG A 158 -8.34 6.03 -6.24
CA ARG A 158 -8.57 5.91 -4.79
C ARG A 158 -8.25 7.20 -4.05
N SER A 159 -8.99 7.44 -2.97
CA SER A 159 -8.70 8.50 -2.02
C SER A 159 -7.44 8.19 -1.21
N PRO A 160 -6.49 9.13 -1.11
CA PRO A 160 -5.20 8.90 -0.48
C PRO A 160 -5.28 8.75 1.03
N ARG A 161 -4.25 8.13 1.60
CA ARG A 161 -4.02 8.04 3.04
C ARG A 161 -2.71 8.72 3.42
N TRP A 162 -2.66 9.19 4.65
CA TRP A 162 -1.44 9.75 5.23
C TRP A 162 -0.45 8.63 5.55
N MET A 163 0.83 8.81 5.23
CA MET A 163 1.85 7.84 5.60
C MET A 163 2.19 7.96 7.09
N THR A 164 2.05 6.87 7.84
CA THR A 164 2.43 6.86 9.25
C THR A 164 3.93 6.60 9.44
N GLU A 165 4.49 7.04 10.56
CA GLU A 165 5.89 6.75 10.91
C GLU A 165 6.13 5.24 11.07
N ARG A 166 5.11 4.51 11.53
CA ARG A 166 5.16 3.06 11.63
C ARG A 166 5.32 2.41 10.24
N LEU A 167 4.50 2.82 9.26
CA LEU A 167 4.62 2.33 7.89
C LEU A 167 5.99 2.68 7.29
N PHE A 168 6.49 3.89 7.55
CA PHE A 168 7.80 4.33 7.08
C PHE A 168 8.93 3.45 7.65
N ARG A 169 8.91 3.14 8.95
CA ARG A 169 9.87 2.21 9.57
C ARG A 169 9.77 0.80 9.02
N ASP A 170 8.56 0.25 8.87
CA ASP A 170 8.38 -1.12 8.36
C ASP A 170 8.92 -1.24 6.92
N LEU A 171 8.82 -0.17 6.13
CA LEU A 171 9.35 -0.10 4.76
C LEU A 171 10.87 -0.21 4.70
N SER A 172 11.60 0.30 5.71
CA SER A 172 13.07 0.29 5.76
C SER A 172 13.66 -1.14 5.69
N SER A 173 12.90 -2.15 6.13
CA SER A 173 13.32 -3.56 6.11
C SER A 173 13.57 -4.11 4.71
N ILE A 174 12.94 -3.52 3.70
CA ILE A 174 13.08 -3.91 2.28
C ILE A 174 13.70 -2.80 1.43
N GLU A 175 14.25 -1.78 2.07
CA GLU A 175 14.85 -0.64 1.40
C GLU A 175 16.23 -0.99 0.82
N PRO A 176 16.48 -0.69 -0.47
CA PRO A 176 17.77 -0.93 -1.10
C PRO A 176 18.85 -0.05 -0.48
N ALA A 177 20.07 -0.58 -0.38
CA ALA A 177 21.18 0.08 0.30
C ALA A 177 21.44 1.56 -0.12
N PRO A 178 21.33 1.95 -1.41
CA PRO A 178 21.56 3.34 -1.80
C PRO A 178 20.51 4.34 -1.27
N TRP A 179 19.38 3.86 -0.74
CA TRP A 179 18.29 4.70 -0.25
C TRP A 179 18.29 4.88 1.27
N ARG A 180 19.03 4.04 2.00
CA ARG A 180 19.11 4.11 3.47
C ARG A 180 19.72 5.44 3.91
N PRO A 181 19.14 6.14 4.91
CA PRO A 181 19.78 7.32 5.48
C PRO A 181 21.17 6.93 6.01
N ARG A 182 22.19 7.72 5.66
CA ARG A 182 23.54 7.60 6.23
C ARG A 182 23.56 8.13 7.65
#